data_AF-A0A553JXC0-F1
#
_entry.id   AF-A0A553JXC0-F1
#
_cell.length_a   1.000
_cell.length_b   1.000
_cell.length_c   1.000
_cell.angle_alpha   90.00
_cell.angle_beta   90.00
_cell.angle_gamma   90.00
#
_symmetry.space_group_name_H-M   'P 1'
#
loop_
_entity.id
_entity.type
_entity.pdbx_description
1 polymer ?
#
loop_
_entity_poly.entity_id
_entity_poly.type
_entity_poly.pdbx_seq_one_letter_code
_entity_poly.pdbx_strand_id
1 'polypeptide(L)'
;MTNLPRLIATDLDGTLLQPDTSVSPRTRAALDAARRAGIIVVPVTARQPIGLRAIAQEAGFQEWALCGNAAFCLHLTTGELLFQRTLPVDVQRDLVATLSARIPDLRHVSIRDAGELFVAQEGYAALASFTDHRRDPSTMGGVSLDDVLAAPSLKLVIRHATLSAGEVLEVLDELDGGAFEATTSGAPFVEVMAAGVNKAWGLARLCEHLGVTADEVLAFGDARNDVEMLRWAGRGLAMADADVVVKEAADGVAPANSDDGVAQVIEDLLAAAR
;
A
#
# COMPACT_ATOMS: atom_id res chain seq x y z
N MET A 1 9.24 32.53 1.63
CA MET A 1 8.62 31.63 0.65
C MET A 1 8.82 30.22 1.18
N THR A 2 7.73 29.52 1.53
CA THR A 2 7.82 28.10 1.86
C THR A 2 8.21 27.35 0.59
N ASN A 3 9.25 26.51 0.68
CA ASN A 3 9.65 25.71 -0.47
C ASN A 3 8.56 24.65 -0.71
N LEU A 4 7.97 24.62 -1.90
CA LEU A 4 7.00 23.58 -2.25
C LEU A 4 7.71 22.22 -2.29
N PRO A 5 7.05 21.12 -1.86
CA PRO A 5 7.57 19.78 -2.10
C PRO A 5 7.68 19.55 -3.60
N ARG A 6 8.68 18.77 -4.02
CA ARG A 6 8.77 18.32 -5.42
C ARG A 6 7.92 17.09 -5.67
N LEU A 7 7.59 16.33 -4.63
CA LEU A 7 6.77 15.14 -4.73
C LEU A 7 5.74 15.05 -3.60
N ILE A 8 4.52 14.69 -3.96
CA ILE A 8 3.46 14.27 -3.05
C ILE A 8 3.27 12.77 -3.20
N ALA A 9 3.50 12.02 -2.12
CA ALA A 9 3.19 10.61 -2.01
C ALA A 9 1.90 10.45 -1.21
N THR A 10 0.94 9.68 -1.71
CA THR A 10 -0.35 9.52 -1.02
C THR A 10 -0.75 8.06 -0.99
N ASP A 11 -1.12 7.55 0.18
CA ASP A 11 -1.96 6.36 0.23
C ASP A 11 -3.34 6.64 -0.40
N LEU A 12 -4.07 5.58 -0.70
CA LEU A 12 -5.39 5.62 -1.31
C LEU A 12 -6.52 5.39 -0.30
N ASP A 13 -6.62 4.18 0.28
CA ASP A 13 -7.79 3.75 1.05
C ASP A 13 -7.72 4.33 2.47
N GLY A 14 -8.65 5.21 2.84
CA GLY A 14 -8.60 5.90 4.14
C GLY A 14 -7.80 7.22 4.09
N THR A 15 -7.12 7.49 2.97
CA THR A 15 -6.30 8.68 2.75
C THR A 15 -6.80 9.57 1.61
N LEU A 16 -6.51 9.22 0.35
CA LEU A 16 -6.92 10.03 -0.80
C LEU A 16 -8.39 9.83 -1.17
N LEU A 17 -8.85 8.58 -1.04
CA LEU A 17 -10.19 8.18 -1.44
C LEU A 17 -11.21 8.52 -0.37
N GLN A 18 -12.42 8.85 -0.82
CA GLN A 18 -13.57 8.96 0.07
C GLN A 18 -13.92 7.59 0.68
N PRO A 19 -14.74 7.55 1.75
CA PRO A 19 -15.15 6.29 2.39
C PRO A 19 -15.82 5.29 1.44
N ASP A 20 -16.45 5.76 0.36
CA ASP A 20 -17.04 4.92 -0.69
C ASP A 20 -16.02 4.46 -1.76
N THR A 21 -14.75 4.79 -1.55
CA THR A 21 -13.58 4.47 -2.37
C THR A 21 -13.50 5.21 -3.71
N SER A 22 -14.29 6.28 -3.87
CA SER A 22 -14.24 7.19 -5.02
C SER A 22 -13.21 8.31 -4.83
N VAL A 23 -12.84 8.95 -5.95
CA VAL A 23 -12.08 10.21 -5.93
C VAL A 23 -13.05 11.38 -6.07
N SER A 24 -13.07 12.29 -5.11
CA SER A 24 -13.94 13.46 -5.18
C SER A 24 -13.50 14.44 -6.28
N PRO A 25 -14.43 15.23 -6.85
CA PRO A 25 -14.08 16.29 -7.79
C PRO A 25 -13.09 17.32 -7.22
N ARG A 26 -13.18 17.62 -5.91
CA ARG A 26 -12.26 18.53 -5.22
C ARG A 26 -10.87 17.94 -5.14
N THR A 27 -10.74 16.69 -4.71
CA THR A 27 -9.47 15.97 -4.66
C THR A 27 -8.84 15.91 -6.05
N ARG A 28 -9.59 15.55 -7.09
CA ARG A 28 -9.08 15.60 -8.47
C ARG A 28 -8.57 16.98 -8.85
N ALA A 29 -9.33 18.05 -8.57
CA ALA A 29 -8.92 19.41 -8.90
C ALA A 29 -7.64 19.84 -8.17
N ALA A 30 -7.47 19.44 -6.90
CA ALA A 30 -6.28 19.70 -6.11
C ALA A 30 -5.04 18.96 -6.64
N LEU A 31 -5.17 17.67 -6.97
CA LEU A 31 -4.07 16.91 -7.58
C LEU A 31 -3.64 17.53 -8.93
N ASP A 32 -4.60 17.94 -9.76
CA ASP A 32 -4.31 18.62 -11.02
C ASP A 32 -3.65 20.00 -10.81
N ALA A 33 -4.01 20.71 -9.73
CA ALA A 33 -3.36 21.96 -9.36
C ALA A 33 -1.90 21.75 -8.91
N ALA A 34 -1.63 20.71 -8.13
CA ALA A 34 -0.28 20.33 -7.73
C ALA A 34 0.59 19.98 -8.96
N ARG A 35 0.05 19.18 -9.89
CA ARG A 35 0.74 18.85 -11.15
C ARG A 35 1.03 20.09 -12.00
N ARG A 36 0.08 21.03 -12.12
CA ARG A 36 0.31 22.31 -12.82
C ARG A 36 1.39 23.18 -12.17
N ALA A 37 1.59 23.04 -10.86
CA ALA A 37 2.67 23.69 -10.13
C ALA A 37 4.03 22.96 -10.26
N GLY A 38 4.09 21.86 -11.03
CA GLY A 38 5.32 21.07 -11.23
C GLY A 38 5.58 20.03 -10.13
N ILE A 39 4.61 19.77 -9.25
CA ILE A 39 4.73 18.78 -8.18
C ILE A 39 4.36 17.40 -8.74
N ILE A 40 5.25 16.43 -8.57
CA ILE A 40 5.00 15.03 -8.92
C ILE A 40 4.02 14.45 -7.91
N VAL A 41 2.98 13.75 -8.35
CA VAL A 41 1.99 13.14 -7.44
C VAL A 41 1.93 11.64 -7.68
N VAL A 42 2.30 10.86 -6.66
CA VAL A 42 2.47 9.40 -6.74
C VAL A 42 1.53 8.68 -5.76
N PRO A 43 0.72 7.72 -6.22
CA PRO A 43 -0.04 6.84 -5.33
C PRO A 43 0.88 5.74 -4.77
N VAL A 44 0.79 5.50 -3.46
CA VAL A 44 1.55 4.47 -2.73
C VAL A 44 0.58 3.54 -1.98
N THR A 45 0.27 2.39 -2.54
CA THR A 45 -0.87 1.57 -2.12
C THR A 45 -0.55 0.10 -1.87
N ALA A 46 -1.34 -0.54 -1.01
CA ALA A 46 -1.37 -1.99 -0.84
C ALA A 46 -2.03 -2.71 -2.04
N ARG A 47 -2.85 -2.00 -2.84
CA ARG A 47 -3.61 -2.58 -3.96
C ARG A 47 -2.70 -3.14 -5.06
N GLN A 48 -3.21 -4.13 -5.77
CA GLN A 48 -2.67 -4.60 -7.05
C GLN A 48 -3.19 -3.71 -8.21
N PRO A 49 -2.57 -3.75 -9.41
CA PRO A 49 -2.95 -2.88 -10.53
C PRO A 49 -4.43 -2.96 -10.91
N ILE A 50 -5.05 -4.15 -10.82
CA ILE A 50 -6.48 -4.34 -11.07
C ILE A 50 -7.37 -3.39 -10.26
N GLY A 51 -7.04 -3.17 -8.98
CA GLY A 51 -7.78 -2.28 -8.08
C GLY A 51 -7.36 -0.82 -8.18
N LEU A 52 -6.25 -0.51 -8.86
CA LEU A 52 -5.71 0.84 -9.03
C LEU A 52 -6.16 1.49 -10.35
N ARG A 53 -6.36 0.73 -11.43
CA ARG A 53 -6.64 1.26 -12.78
C ARG A 53 -7.80 2.26 -12.83
N ALA A 54 -8.93 1.95 -12.19
CA ALA A 54 -10.09 2.85 -12.17
C ALA A 54 -9.78 4.16 -11.41
N ILE A 55 -9.14 4.05 -10.25
CA ILE A 55 -8.72 5.21 -9.43
C ILE A 55 -7.71 6.06 -10.18
N ALA A 56 -6.75 5.43 -10.86
CA ALA A 56 -5.74 6.14 -11.63
C ALA A 56 -6.38 7.06 -12.68
N GLN A 57 -7.42 6.58 -13.36
CA GLN A 57 -8.18 7.40 -14.31
C GLN A 57 -8.90 8.58 -13.62
N GLU A 58 -9.59 8.33 -12.51
CA GLU A 58 -10.37 9.33 -11.77
C GLU A 58 -9.47 10.40 -11.12
N ALA A 59 -8.37 10.01 -10.48
CA ALA A 59 -7.39 10.89 -9.85
C ALA A 59 -6.38 11.51 -10.82
N GLY A 60 -6.36 11.05 -12.09
CA GLY A 60 -5.43 11.52 -13.10
C GLY A 60 -3.99 11.02 -12.90
N PHE A 61 -3.79 9.88 -12.24
CA PHE A 61 -2.49 9.23 -12.18
C PHE A 61 -2.17 8.56 -13.52
N GLN A 62 -1.07 8.97 -14.15
CA GLN A 62 -0.66 8.49 -15.47
C GLN A 62 0.79 7.96 -15.49
N GLU A 63 1.59 8.39 -14.53
CA GLU A 63 3.01 8.09 -14.43
C GLU A 63 3.24 6.94 -13.43
N TRP A 64 4.25 7.07 -12.56
CA TRP A 64 4.64 6.05 -11.61
C TRP A 64 3.60 5.82 -10.50
N ALA A 65 3.43 4.54 -10.15
CA ALA A 65 2.65 4.10 -9.00
C ALA A 65 3.41 3.03 -8.23
N LEU A 66 3.31 3.07 -6.90
CA LEU A 66 3.87 2.07 -5.99
C LEU A 66 2.74 1.17 -5.51
N CYS A 67 2.82 -0.11 -5.84
CA CYS A 67 1.75 -1.09 -5.61
C CYS A 67 2.24 -2.21 -4.68
N GLY A 68 1.29 -2.92 -4.07
CA GLY A 68 1.59 -4.03 -3.17
C GLY A 68 2.50 -3.62 -2.00
N ASN A 69 2.17 -2.54 -1.30
CA ASN A 69 3.00 -1.92 -0.25
C ASN A 69 4.38 -1.51 -0.76
N ALA A 70 4.39 -0.99 -1.98
CA ALA A 70 5.59 -0.54 -2.69
C ALA A 70 6.63 -1.65 -2.94
N ALA A 71 6.22 -2.93 -2.93
CA ALA A 71 7.06 -4.04 -3.35
C ALA A 71 7.45 -3.96 -4.83
N PHE A 72 6.69 -3.21 -5.64
CA PHE A 72 7.01 -2.92 -7.02
C PHE A 72 6.49 -1.56 -7.46
N CYS A 73 7.14 -1.01 -8.49
CA CYS A 73 6.81 0.28 -9.08
C CYS A 73 6.57 0.12 -10.58
N LEU A 74 5.41 0.58 -11.07
CA LEU A 74 5.09 0.57 -12.48
C LEU A 74 4.69 1.96 -12.99
N HIS A 75 4.90 2.20 -14.28
CA HIS A 75 4.37 3.35 -14.97
C HIS A 75 2.98 3.01 -15.53
N LEU A 76 1.95 3.75 -15.10
CA LEU A 76 0.54 3.43 -15.37
C LEU A 76 0.16 3.53 -16.86
N THR A 77 0.80 4.40 -17.62
CA THR A 77 0.57 4.53 -19.07
C THR A 77 1.37 3.54 -19.92
N THR A 78 2.67 3.37 -19.67
CA THR A 78 3.54 2.54 -20.52
C THR A 78 3.57 1.07 -20.08
N GLY A 79 3.17 0.77 -18.85
CA GLY A 79 3.31 -0.55 -18.24
C GLY A 79 4.76 -0.88 -17.84
N GLU A 80 5.68 0.07 -17.95
CA GLU A 80 7.08 -0.13 -17.58
C GLU A 80 7.20 -0.46 -16.08
N LEU A 81 7.93 -1.53 -15.76
CA LEU A 81 8.26 -1.90 -14.39
C LEU A 81 9.63 -1.33 -14.03
N LEU A 82 9.66 -0.34 -13.14
CA LEU A 82 10.92 0.28 -12.69
C LEU A 82 11.70 -0.67 -11.78
N PHE A 83 11.01 -1.30 -10.83
CA PHE A 83 11.58 -2.33 -9.97
C PHE A 83 10.49 -3.24 -9.40
N GLN A 84 10.92 -4.40 -8.92
CA GLN A 84 10.13 -5.26 -8.05
C GLN A 84 11.01 -6.00 -7.05
N ARG A 85 10.46 -6.34 -5.89
CA ARG A 85 11.09 -7.18 -4.89
C ARG A 85 10.12 -8.26 -4.45
N THR A 86 10.59 -9.49 -4.45
CA THR A 86 9.77 -10.66 -4.12
C THR A 86 10.28 -11.35 -2.86
N LEU A 87 9.33 -11.88 -2.09
CA LEU A 87 9.54 -12.81 -0.99
C LEU A 87 9.96 -14.18 -1.56
N PRO A 88 11.16 -14.68 -1.25
CA PRO A 88 11.68 -15.95 -1.77
C PRO A 88 10.87 -17.18 -1.36
N VAL A 89 10.95 -18.27 -2.14
CA VAL A 89 10.16 -19.51 -1.91
C VAL A 89 10.52 -20.21 -0.61
N ASP A 90 11.80 -20.31 -0.29
CA ASP A 90 12.31 -20.88 0.95
C ASP A 90 11.79 -20.11 2.17
N VAL A 91 11.90 -18.77 2.15
CA VAL A 91 11.37 -17.91 3.22
C VAL A 91 9.86 -18.08 3.38
N GLN A 92 9.10 -18.15 2.27
CA GLN A 92 7.65 -18.40 2.31
C GLN A 92 7.31 -19.74 2.97
N ARG A 93 8.03 -20.80 2.62
CA ARG A 93 7.77 -22.14 3.15
C ARG A 93 8.11 -22.23 4.62
N ASP A 94 9.25 -21.70 5.03
CA ASP A 94 9.68 -21.70 6.43
C ASP A 94 8.73 -20.87 7.30
N LEU A 95 8.34 -19.69 6.80
CA LEU A 95 7.36 -18.83 7.45
C LEU A 95 6.02 -19.55 7.63
N VAL A 96 5.45 -20.06 6.53
CA VAL A 96 4.13 -20.70 6.56
C VAL A 96 4.15 -21.95 7.43
N ALA A 97 5.20 -22.76 7.39
CA ALA A 97 5.34 -23.93 8.25
C ALA A 97 5.37 -23.54 9.74
N THR A 98 6.16 -22.53 10.09
CA THR A 98 6.31 -22.07 11.48
C THR A 98 5.03 -21.43 12.00
N LEU A 99 4.40 -20.58 11.19
CA LEU A 99 3.15 -19.91 11.57
C LEU A 99 2.00 -20.92 11.68
N SER A 100 1.87 -21.86 10.74
CA SER A 100 0.80 -22.88 10.76
C SER A 100 0.90 -23.83 11.95
N ALA A 101 2.11 -24.01 12.53
CA ALA A 101 2.29 -24.78 13.75
C ALA A 101 1.73 -24.07 15.00
N ARG A 102 1.60 -22.74 14.96
CA ARG A 102 1.05 -21.90 16.04
C ARG A 102 -0.42 -21.57 15.81
N ILE A 103 -0.79 -21.27 14.57
CA ILE A 103 -2.14 -20.92 14.15
C ILE A 103 -2.57 -21.91 13.04
N PRO A 104 -3.33 -22.96 13.37
CA PRO A 104 -3.87 -23.86 12.36
C PRO A 104 -4.89 -23.13 11.46
N ASP A 105 -5.27 -23.76 10.35
CA ASP A 105 -6.35 -23.31 9.46
C ASP A 105 -6.17 -21.95 8.76
N LEU A 106 -4.94 -21.45 8.68
CA LEU A 106 -4.61 -20.30 7.84
C LEU A 106 -4.89 -20.57 6.35
N ARG A 107 -5.26 -19.51 5.63
CA ARG A 107 -5.43 -19.49 4.18
C ARG A 107 -4.54 -18.44 3.55
N HIS A 108 -3.95 -18.79 2.42
CA HIS A 108 -2.88 -18.03 1.80
C HIS A 108 -3.23 -17.60 0.38
N VAL A 109 -2.70 -16.44 -0.03
CA VAL A 109 -2.67 -16.02 -1.43
C VAL A 109 -1.26 -15.54 -1.77
N SER A 110 -0.73 -16.00 -2.90
CA SER A 110 0.50 -15.48 -3.49
C SER A 110 0.16 -14.52 -4.62
N ILE A 111 0.60 -13.27 -4.49
CA ILE A 111 0.51 -12.25 -5.54
C ILE A 111 1.80 -12.28 -6.36
N ARG A 112 1.67 -12.46 -7.67
CA ARG A 112 2.78 -12.65 -8.61
C ARG A 112 2.59 -11.78 -9.85
N ASP A 113 3.58 -11.80 -10.73
CA ASP A 113 3.52 -11.21 -12.08
C ASP A 113 3.04 -9.74 -12.07
N ALA A 114 3.84 -8.87 -11.46
CA ALA A 114 3.51 -7.44 -11.27
C ALA A 114 2.11 -7.18 -10.65
N GLY A 115 1.57 -8.13 -9.89
CA GLY A 115 0.27 -8.03 -9.25
C GLY A 115 -0.92 -8.50 -10.08
N GLU A 116 -0.72 -8.99 -11.29
CA GLU A 116 -1.80 -9.51 -12.15
C GLU A 116 -2.20 -10.93 -11.74
N LEU A 117 -1.24 -11.77 -11.35
CA LEU A 117 -1.48 -13.16 -10.98
C LEU A 117 -1.80 -13.28 -9.49
N PHE A 118 -2.95 -13.88 -9.21
CA PHE A 118 -3.48 -14.11 -7.86
C PHE A 118 -3.65 -15.61 -7.65
N VAL A 119 -2.79 -16.21 -6.84
CA VAL A 119 -2.77 -17.65 -6.61
C VAL A 119 -3.33 -17.93 -5.22
N ALA A 120 -4.63 -18.22 -5.15
CA ALA A 120 -5.34 -18.42 -3.89
C ALA A 120 -5.37 -19.89 -3.47
N GLN A 121 -5.11 -20.15 -2.19
CA GLN A 121 -5.30 -21.48 -1.62
C GLN A 121 -6.77 -21.88 -1.65
N GLU A 122 -7.04 -23.16 -1.86
CA GLU A 122 -8.37 -23.76 -1.73
C GLU A 122 -9.07 -23.31 -0.42
N GLY A 123 -10.32 -22.86 -0.54
CA GLY A 123 -11.09 -22.30 0.56
C GLY A 123 -10.82 -20.83 0.91
N TYR A 124 -9.80 -20.16 0.34
CA TYR A 124 -9.59 -18.73 0.59
C TYR A 124 -10.77 -17.87 0.11
N ALA A 125 -11.30 -18.17 -1.08
CA ALA A 125 -12.41 -17.45 -1.68
C ALA A 125 -13.67 -17.41 -0.79
N ALA A 126 -13.91 -18.47 0.00
CA ALA A 126 -15.05 -18.54 0.91
C ALA A 126 -14.94 -17.57 2.10
N LEU A 127 -13.73 -17.10 2.40
CA LEU A 127 -13.48 -16.09 3.43
C LEU A 127 -13.54 -14.67 2.85
N ALA A 128 -13.36 -14.51 1.55
CA ALA A 128 -13.15 -13.22 0.92
C ALA A 128 -14.44 -12.52 0.50
N SER A 129 -14.39 -11.19 0.53
CA SER A 129 -15.38 -10.31 -0.07
C SER A 129 -14.76 -9.50 -1.22
N PHE A 130 -15.59 -8.88 -2.07
CA PHE A 130 -15.09 -8.04 -3.17
C PHE A 130 -14.21 -6.89 -2.66
N THR A 131 -14.54 -6.28 -1.53
CA THR A 131 -13.82 -5.13 -0.98
C THR A 131 -12.41 -5.47 -0.51
N ASP A 132 -12.15 -6.73 -0.18
CA ASP A 132 -10.87 -7.19 0.38
C ASP A 132 -9.72 -7.10 -0.64
N HIS A 133 -9.98 -7.46 -1.90
CA HIS A 133 -8.97 -7.54 -2.98
C HIS A 133 -9.35 -6.77 -4.25
N ARG A 134 -10.53 -6.11 -4.26
CA ARG A 134 -11.16 -5.55 -5.46
C ARG A 134 -11.32 -6.60 -6.56
N ARG A 135 -11.61 -7.83 -6.13
CA ARG A 135 -11.72 -9.03 -6.96
C ARG A 135 -12.92 -9.83 -6.49
N ASP A 136 -13.76 -10.24 -7.42
CA ASP A 136 -14.90 -11.10 -7.13
C ASP A 136 -14.39 -12.45 -6.60
N PRO A 137 -14.81 -12.91 -5.40
CA PRO A 137 -14.39 -14.19 -4.84
C PRO A 137 -14.59 -15.38 -5.79
N SER A 138 -15.62 -15.37 -6.63
CA SER A 138 -15.88 -16.42 -7.63
C SER A 138 -14.76 -16.57 -8.69
N THR A 139 -13.91 -15.55 -8.84
CA THR A 139 -12.80 -15.52 -9.79
C THR A 139 -11.44 -15.86 -9.16
N MET A 140 -11.39 -16.09 -7.84
CA MET A 140 -10.12 -16.34 -7.14
C MET A 140 -9.58 -17.76 -7.36
N GLY A 141 -10.43 -18.69 -7.80
CA GLY A 141 -10.07 -20.10 -7.95
C GLY A 141 -9.70 -20.76 -6.63
N GLY A 142 -8.89 -21.80 -6.70
CA GLY A 142 -8.38 -22.54 -5.54
C GLY A 142 -7.30 -23.52 -5.98
N VAL A 143 -6.13 -23.47 -5.33
CA VAL A 143 -5.03 -24.41 -5.56
C VAL A 143 -4.50 -24.95 -4.23
N SER A 144 -3.61 -25.96 -4.28
CA SER A 144 -2.97 -26.48 -3.08
C SER A 144 -2.06 -25.43 -2.42
N LEU A 145 -1.77 -25.58 -1.13
CA LEU A 145 -0.80 -24.71 -0.46
C LEU A 145 0.58 -24.79 -1.13
N ASP A 146 0.99 -25.97 -1.60
CA ASP A 146 2.25 -26.13 -2.30
C ASP A 146 2.31 -25.30 -3.59
N ASP A 147 1.21 -25.18 -4.32
CA ASP A 147 1.12 -24.35 -5.52
C ASP A 147 1.17 -22.85 -5.19
N VAL A 148 0.52 -22.44 -4.08
CA VAL A 148 0.62 -21.06 -3.55
C VAL A 148 2.07 -20.71 -3.20
N LEU A 149 2.84 -21.66 -2.67
CA LEU A 149 4.23 -21.45 -2.26
C LEU A 149 5.26 -21.87 -3.33
N ALA A 150 4.81 -22.23 -4.54
CA ALA A 150 5.68 -22.79 -5.59
C ALA A 150 6.61 -21.75 -6.25
N ALA A 151 6.32 -20.44 -6.11
CA ALA A 151 7.12 -19.38 -6.73
C ALA A 151 7.23 -18.16 -5.78
N PRO A 152 8.22 -17.26 -6.01
CA PRO A 152 8.36 -16.04 -5.24
C PRO A 152 7.11 -15.15 -5.33
N SER A 153 6.72 -14.54 -4.21
CA SER A 153 5.57 -13.64 -4.14
C SER A 153 6.02 -12.19 -4.09
N LEU A 154 5.36 -11.28 -4.81
CA LEU A 154 5.47 -9.84 -4.52
C LEU A 154 4.91 -9.51 -3.14
N LYS A 155 3.83 -10.22 -2.79
CA LYS A 155 3.13 -10.14 -1.52
C LYS A 155 2.48 -11.49 -1.24
N LEU A 156 2.72 -12.05 -0.06
CA LEU A 156 2.00 -13.20 0.46
C LEU A 156 0.92 -12.70 1.42
N VAL A 157 -0.33 -13.02 1.15
CA VAL A 157 -1.46 -12.65 2.01
C VAL A 157 -1.82 -13.84 2.88
N ILE A 158 -2.02 -13.60 4.17
CA ILE A 158 -2.33 -14.63 5.16
C ILE A 158 -3.61 -14.24 5.90
N ARG A 159 -4.60 -15.14 5.91
CA ARG A 159 -5.91 -14.91 6.52
C ARG A 159 -6.33 -16.08 7.39
N HIS A 160 -7.07 -15.77 8.46
CA HIS A 160 -7.78 -16.76 9.27
C HIS A 160 -9.30 -16.53 9.19
N ALA A 161 -10.09 -17.58 9.44
CA ALA A 161 -11.55 -17.47 9.40
C ALA A 161 -12.13 -16.67 10.58
N THR A 162 -11.47 -16.72 11.73
CA THR A 162 -11.98 -16.12 12.99
C THR A 162 -11.01 -15.15 13.66
N LEU A 163 -9.71 -15.24 13.36
CA LEU A 163 -8.72 -14.36 13.98
C LEU A 163 -8.62 -13.11 13.11
N SER A 164 -8.52 -11.97 13.77
CA SER A 164 -8.25 -10.70 13.13
C SER A 164 -6.85 -10.67 12.52
N ALA A 165 -6.64 -9.75 11.58
CA ALA A 165 -5.32 -9.51 11.02
C ALA A 165 -4.31 -9.08 12.11
N GLY A 166 -4.75 -8.34 13.14
CA GLY A 166 -3.91 -7.95 14.27
C GLY A 166 -3.43 -9.15 15.07
N GLU A 167 -4.32 -10.08 15.43
CA GLU A 167 -3.95 -11.30 16.18
C GLU A 167 -2.97 -12.19 15.39
N VAL A 168 -3.13 -12.28 14.07
CA VAL A 168 -2.17 -13.03 13.23
C VAL A 168 -0.83 -12.27 13.13
N LEU A 169 -0.87 -10.94 13.02
CA LEU A 169 0.33 -10.09 12.96
C LEU A 169 1.14 -10.17 14.26
N GLU A 170 0.50 -10.20 15.43
CA GLU A 170 1.19 -10.34 16.72
C GLU A 170 2.04 -11.62 16.78
N VAL A 171 1.51 -12.74 16.28
CA VAL A 171 2.26 -13.99 16.21
C VAL A 171 3.37 -13.92 15.16
N LEU A 172 3.17 -13.21 14.06
CA LEU A 172 4.22 -12.98 13.05
C LEU A 172 5.36 -12.11 13.60
N ASP A 173 5.05 -11.07 14.36
CA ASP A 173 6.04 -10.18 15.00
C ASP A 173 6.93 -10.96 15.99
N GLU A 174 6.39 -11.99 16.67
CA GLU A 174 7.19 -12.89 17.53
C GLU A 174 8.11 -13.85 16.74
N LEU A 175 7.76 -14.13 15.48
CA LEU A 175 8.55 -14.99 14.59
C LEU A 175 9.55 -14.20 13.76
N ASP A 176 9.50 -12.87 13.81
CA ASP A 176 10.32 -12.03 12.97
C ASP A 176 11.80 -12.13 13.37
N GLY A 177 12.58 -12.67 12.43
CA GLY A 177 14.04 -12.76 12.49
C GLY A 177 14.73 -11.85 11.47
N GLY A 178 13.99 -10.90 10.86
CA GLY A 178 14.45 -10.03 9.77
C GLY A 178 14.41 -10.69 8.39
N ALA A 179 13.70 -11.80 8.24
CA ALA A 179 13.61 -12.56 6.98
C ALA A 179 12.48 -12.06 6.04
N PHE A 180 11.50 -11.36 6.60
CA PHE A 180 10.35 -10.82 5.88
C PHE A 180 9.91 -9.48 6.51
N GLU A 181 8.97 -8.80 5.87
CA GLU A 181 8.26 -7.65 6.43
C GLU A 181 6.78 -8.01 6.50
N ALA A 182 6.11 -7.78 7.64
CA ALA A 182 4.67 -8.07 7.79
C ALA A 182 3.91 -6.82 8.25
N THR A 183 2.74 -6.58 7.66
CA THR A 183 1.91 -5.42 8.02
C THR A 183 0.42 -5.70 7.82
N THR A 184 -0.40 -4.78 8.32
CA THR A 184 -1.83 -4.66 8.00
C THR A 184 -2.10 -3.34 7.27
N SER A 185 -3.20 -3.33 6.51
CA SER A 185 -3.64 -2.18 5.70
C SER A 185 -5.13 -1.86 5.93
N GLY A 186 -5.71 -2.30 7.05
CA GLY A 186 -7.16 -2.24 7.30
C GLY A 186 -8.00 -3.38 6.68
N ALA A 187 -7.40 -4.23 5.85
CA ALA A 187 -8.06 -5.42 5.31
C ALA A 187 -8.07 -6.59 6.33
N PRO A 188 -8.98 -7.58 6.21
CA PRO A 188 -9.12 -8.70 7.15
C PRO A 188 -8.06 -9.80 6.93
N PHE A 189 -6.80 -9.41 6.69
CA PHE A 189 -5.66 -10.30 6.48
C PHE A 189 -4.33 -9.57 6.75
N VAL A 190 -3.27 -10.35 6.96
CA VAL A 190 -1.90 -9.84 7.03
C VAL A 190 -1.25 -9.92 5.65
N GLU A 191 -0.40 -8.95 5.37
CA GLU A 191 0.39 -8.84 4.15
C GLU A 191 1.87 -9.02 4.49
N VAL A 192 2.51 -9.98 3.81
CA VAL A 192 3.93 -10.28 4.01
C VAL A 192 4.70 -10.01 2.73
N MET A 193 5.71 -9.15 2.83
CA MET A 193 6.65 -8.80 1.77
C MET A 193 8.06 -9.29 2.11
N ALA A 194 9.00 -9.15 1.17
CA ALA A 194 10.40 -9.45 1.44
C ALA A 194 10.99 -8.57 2.55
N ALA A 195 12.02 -9.04 3.22
CA ALA A 195 12.73 -8.29 4.27
C ALA A 195 13.03 -6.83 3.86
N GLY A 196 12.63 -5.89 4.72
CA GLY A 196 12.84 -4.45 4.54
C GLY A 196 11.99 -3.79 3.45
N VAL A 197 11.02 -4.50 2.85
CA VAL A 197 10.11 -3.95 1.85
C VAL A 197 8.87 -3.38 2.52
N ASN A 198 8.81 -2.06 2.58
CA ASN A 198 7.66 -1.28 3.03
C ASN A 198 7.44 -0.08 2.09
N LYS A 199 6.43 0.75 2.38
CA LYS A 199 6.12 1.92 1.55
C LYS A 199 7.26 2.93 1.45
N ALA A 200 8.03 3.15 2.54
CA ALA A 200 9.21 4.02 2.50
C ALA A 200 10.30 3.48 1.59
N TRP A 201 10.58 2.18 1.64
CA TRP A 201 11.59 1.53 0.79
C TRP A 201 11.29 1.76 -0.70
N GLY A 202 10.05 1.50 -1.12
CA GLY A 202 9.70 1.67 -2.54
C GLY A 202 9.65 3.15 -2.95
N LEU A 203 9.17 4.03 -2.06
CA LEU A 203 9.16 5.47 -2.31
C LEU A 203 10.57 6.04 -2.45
N ALA A 204 11.51 5.64 -1.58
CA ALA A 204 12.90 6.06 -1.66
C ALA A 204 13.56 5.69 -3.00
N ARG A 205 13.29 4.48 -3.52
CA ARG A 205 13.81 4.04 -4.82
C ARG A 205 13.22 4.80 -6.00
N LEU A 206 11.91 5.10 -5.94
CA LEU A 206 11.29 5.94 -6.96
C LEU A 206 11.86 7.37 -6.90
N CYS A 207 12.02 7.93 -5.71
CA CYS A 207 12.64 9.23 -5.51
C CYS A 207 14.09 9.29 -6.03
N GLU A 208 14.89 8.24 -5.83
CA GLU A 208 16.23 8.12 -6.42
C GLU A 208 16.18 8.20 -7.96
N HIS A 209 15.25 7.47 -8.59
CA HIS A 209 15.05 7.52 -10.05
C HIS A 209 14.62 8.90 -10.55
N LEU A 210 13.78 9.61 -9.78
CA LEU A 210 13.26 10.94 -10.12
C LEU A 210 14.20 12.08 -9.71
N GLY A 211 15.32 11.77 -9.03
CA GLY A 211 16.22 12.78 -8.48
C GLY A 211 15.55 13.70 -7.45
N VAL A 212 14.68 13.13 -6.60
CA VAL A 212 13.97 13.81 -5.49
C VAL A 212 14.55 13.30 -4.17
N THR A 213 14.87 14.19 -3.24
CA THR A 213 15.33 13.81 -1.89
C THR A 213 14.18 13.70 -0.91
N ALA A 214 14.38 12.99 0.21
CA ALA A 214 13.31 12.78 1.20
C ALA A 214 12.74 14.11 1.74
N ASP A 215 13.58 15.12 1.98
CA ASP A 215 13.18 16.46 2.44
C ASP A 215 12.28 17.22 1.45
N GLU A 216 12.23 16.79 0.19
CA GLU A 216 11.38 17.35 -0.86
C GLU A 216 10.03 16.60 -1.01
N VAL A 217 9.76 15.62 -0.14
CA VAL A 217 8.56 14.76 -0.17
C VAL A 217 7.55 15.17 0.91
N LEU A 218 6.30 15.35 0.48
CA LEU A 218 5.11 15.38 1.35
C LEU A 218 4.37 14.04 1.24
N ALA A 219 4.20 13.34 2.35
CA ALA A 219 3.52 12.04 2.38
C ALA A 219 2.20 12.08 3.17
N PHE A 220 1.20 11.31 2.73
CA PHE A 220 -0.08 11.11 3.41
C PHE A 220 -0.37 9.61 3.62
N GLY A 221 -0.94 9.27 4.77
CA GLY A 221 -1.31 7.89 5.11
C GLY A 221 -2.20 7.81 6.35
N ASP A 222 -2.81 6.65 6.57
CA ASP A 222 -3.74 6.42 7.68
C ASP A 222 -3.59 5.07 8.38
N ALA A 223 -2.90 4.11 7.76
CA ALA A 223 -2.78 2.75 8.25
C ALA A 223 -1.34 2.39 8.68
N ARG A 224 -1.19 1.24 9.34
CA ARG A 224 0.11 0.78 9.86
C ARG A 224 1.19 0.67 8.78
N ASN A 225 0.83 0.26 7.56
CA ASN A 225 1.75 0.17 6.42
C ASN A 225 2.23 1.54 5.90
N ASP A 226 1.71 2.66 6.41
CA ASP A 226 2.17 4.02 6.09
C ASP A 226 3.23 4.55 7.07
N VAL A 227 3.37 3.95 8.26
CA VAL A 227 4.18 4.47 9.37
C VAL A 227 5.61 4.79 8.92
N GLU A 228 6.27 3.88 8.21
CA GLU A 228 7.64 4.08 7.74
C GLU A 228 7.71 5.19 6.69
N MET A 229 6.71 5.27 5.80
CA MET A 229 6.66 6.30 4.75
C MET A 229 6.49 7.69 5.35
N LEU A 230 5.61 7.83 6.34
CA LEU A 230 5.37 9.09 7.04
C LEU A 230 6.61 9.56 7.81
N ARG A 231 7.33 8.64 8.47
CA ARG A 231 8.61 8.95 9.15
C ARG A 231 9.75 9.30 8.20
N TRP A 232 9.76 8.69 7.02
CA TRP A 232 10.83 8.85 6.04
C TRP A 232 10.72 10.16 5.24
N ALA A 233 9.50 10.59 4.92
CA ALA A 233 9.25 11.80 4.16
C ALA A 233 9.69 13.06 4.92
N GLY A 234 10.09 14.10 4.19
CA GLY A 234 10.44 15.40 4.75
C GLY A 234 9.29 16.08 5.49
N ARG A 235 8.05 15.73 5.12
CA ARG A 235 6.84 16.01 5.88
C ARG A 235 5.85 14.87 5.72
N GLY A 236 5.62 14.08 6.76
CA GLY A 236 4.56 13.08 6.83
C GLY A 236 3.31 13.63 7.50
N LEU A 237 2.13 13.38 6.92
CA LEU A 237 0.83 13.73 7.51
C LEU A 237 -0.03 12.48 7.68
N ALA A 238 -0.42 12.19 8.92
CA ALA A 238 -1.42 11.18 9.21
C ALA A 238 -2.83 11.75 9.01
N MET A 239 -3.76 10.95 8.50
CA MET A 239 -5.17 11.37 8.39
C MET A 239 -5.82 11.50 9.78
N ALA A 240 -6.85 12.36 9.89
CA ALA A 240 -7.52 12.63 11.17
C ALA A 240 -8.10 11.37 11.84
N ASP A 241 -8.51 10.38 11.04
CA ASP A 241 -9.09 9.13 11.51
C ASP A 241 -8.07 7.98 11.61
N ALA A 242 -6.80 8.25 11.32
CA ALA A 242 -5.73 7.27 11.42
C ALA A 242 -5.54 6.75 12.85
N ASP A 243 -5.01 5.53 12.97
CA ASP A 243 -4.65 4.94 14.26
C ASP A 243 -3.60 5.79 14.99
N VAL A 244 -3.58 5.67 16.33
CA VAL A 244 -2.67 6.44 17.19
C VAL A 244 -1.21 6.27 16.78
N VAL A 245 -0.80 5.04 16.48
CA VAL A 245 0.59 4.72 16.06
C VAL A 245 0.99 5.44 14.77
N VAL A 246 0.03 5.71 13.87
CA VAL A 246 0.26 6.40 12.60
C VAL A 246 0.38 7.90 12.84
N LYS A 247 -0.48 8.47 13.69
CA LYS A 247 -0.39 9.88 14.10
C LYS A 247 0.89 10.20 14.84
N GLU A 248 1.36 9.31 15.70
CA GLU A 248 2.64 9.45 16.43
C GLU A 248 3.85 9.36 15.49
N ALA A 249 3.71 8.73 14.33
CA ALA A 249 4.76 8.60 13.34
C ALA A 249 4.88 9.79 12.38
N ALA A 250 3.85 10.65 12.33
CA ALA A 250 3.76 11.76 11.39
C ALA A 250 4.16 13.11 12.01
N ASP A 251 4.56 14.07 11.17
CA ASP A 251 4.88 15.45 11.58
C ASP A 251 3.64 16.31 11.86
N GLY A 252 2.48 15.82 11.45
CA GLY A 252 1.21 16.49 11.67
C GLY A 252 0.02 15.63 11.25
N VAL A 253 -1.16 16.20 11.44
CA VAL A 253 -2.43 15.56 11.14
C VAL A 253 -3.15 16.35 10.05
N ALA A 254 -3.50 15.68 8.96
CA ALA A 254 -4.38 16.21 7.92
C ALA A 254 -5.86 16.01 8.32
N PRO A 255 -6.81 16.78 7.75
CA PRO A 255 -8.24 16.51 7.96
C PRO A 255 -8.63 15.10 7.49
N ALA A 256 -9.82 14.64 7.89
CA ALA A 256 -10.33 13.32 7.50
C ALA A 256 -10.44 13.18 5.97
N ASN A 257 -10.33 11.94 5.47
CA ASN A 257 -10.55 11.66 4.05
C ASN A 257 -12.01 11.92 3.63
N SER A 258 -12.97 11.76 4.55
CA SER A 258 -14.37 12.13 4.34
C SER A 258 -14.58 13.62 4.04
N ASP A 259 -13.62 14.47 4.42
CA ASP A 259 -13.66 15.91 4.24
C ASP A 259 -12.70 16.39 3.14
N ASP A 260 -12.18 15.49 2.30
CA ASP A 260 -11.14 15.78 1.30
C ASP A 260 -9.84 16.32 1.93
N GLY A 261 -9.39 15.75 3.04
CA GLY A 261 -8.23 16.25 3.80
C GLY A 261 -6.94 16.41 2.98
N VAL A 262 -6.64 15.48 2.08
CA VAL A 262 -5.49 15.61 1.15
C VAL A 262 -5.65 16.83 0.24
N ALA A 263 -6.86 17.07 -0.29
CA ALA A 263 -7.14 18.22 -1.14
C ALA A 263 -6.95 19.54 -0.38
N GLN A 264 -7.47 19.62 0.84
CA GLN A 264 -7.32 20.80 1.71
C GLN A 264 -5.85 21.16 1.93
N VAL A 265 -5.01 20.16 2.26
CA VAL A 265 -3.58 20.40 2.49
C VAL A 265 -2.87 20.87 1.22
N ILE A 266 -3.20 20.29 0.06
CA ILE A 266 -2.64 20.72 -1.24
C ILE A 266 -3.06 22.16 -1.57
N GLU A 267 -4.33 22.50 -1.35
CA GLU A 267 -4.86 23.84 -1.59
C GLU A 267 -4.14 24.90 -0.72
N ASP A 268 -4.00 24.63 0.58
CA ASP A 268 -3.31 25.51 1.53
C ASP A 268 -1.83 25.69 1.16
N LEU A 269 -1.17 24.59 0.79
CA LEU A 269 0.23 24.58 0.36
C LEU A 269 0.44 25.47 -0.88
N LEU A 270 -0.43 25.34 -1.89
CA LEU A 270 -0.36 26.13 -3.12
C LEU A 270 -0.76 27.60 -2.89
N ALA A 271 -1.67 27.87 -1.95
CA ALA A 271 -2.04 29.24 -1.58
C ALA A 271 -0.89 29.96 -0.87
N ALA A 272 -0.16 29.28 0.02
CA ALA A 272 0.98 29.85 0.75
C ALA A 272 2.21 30.13 -0.13
N ALA A 273 2.29 29.51 -1.31
CA ALA A 273 3.39 29.71 -2.27
C ALA A 273 3.15 30.87 -3.26
N ARG A 274 1.96 31.48 -3.25
CA ARG A 274 1.63 32.67 -4.05
C ARG A 274 2.05 33.96 -3.34
#